data_AF-A0A6A5W8I6-F1
#
_entry.id   AF-A0A6A5W8I6-F1
#
_cell.length_a   1.000
_cell.length_b   1.000
_cell.length_c   1.000
_cell.angle_alpha   90.00
_cell.angle_beta   90.00
_cell.angle_gamma   90.00
#
_symmetry.space_group_name_H-M   'P 1'
#
loop_
_entity.id
_entity.type
_entity.pdbx_description
1 polymer ?
#
loop_
_entity_poly.entity_id
_entity_poly.type
_entity_poly.pdbx_seq_one_letter_code
_entity_poly.pdbx_strand_id
1 'polypeptide(L)'
;MNSNPQFQSIDFRFPQTFKDAIKFSRRLSIRHLWIDALCILQDSTDDWDREASAMAEVYANSHLTLAATGASCVSHGLFHTVGRDDAQREVFSSDMHEIYVRQFPRQFEHL
;
A
#
# COMPACT_ATOMS: atom_id res chain seq x y z
N MET A 1 6.03 21.31 25.14
CA MET A 1 4.68 21.66 24.66
C MET A 1 4.74 21.82 23.14
N ASN A 2 4.62 20.72 22.41
CA ASN A 2 4.28 20.75 20.98
C ASN A 2 3.62 19.41 20.65
N SER A 3 2.40 19.25 21.14
CA SER A 3 1.56 18.08 20.86
C SER A 3 0.76 18.42 19.62
N ASN A 4 1.30 18.10 18.44
CA ASN A 4 0.52 18.12 17.21
C ASN A 4 -0.61 17.06 17.35
N PRO A 5 -1.89 17.45 17.41
CA PRO A 5 -2.98 16.54 17.77
C PRO A 5 -3.38 15.57 16.64
N GLN A 6 -2.75 15.65 15.46
CA GLN A 6 -3.20 14.90 14.28
C GLN A 6 -2.75 13.44 14.22
N PHE A 7 -1.87 12.98 15.14
CA PHE A 7 -1.23 11.66 15.07
C PHE A 7 -1.48 10.76 16.29
N GLN A 8 -2.59 10.94 17.00
CA GLN A 8 -2.95 10.05 18.11
C GLN A 8 -4.31 9.39 17.88
N SER A 9 -4.27 8.06 17.94
CA SER A 9 -5.36 7.08 17.74
C SER A 9 -5.66 6.70 16.28
N ILE A 10 -5.59 5.38 16.00
CA ILE A 10 -6.10 4.78 14.77
C ILE A 10 -7.61 5.01 14.80
N ASP A 11 -8.11 5.90 13.94
CA ASP A 11 -9.55 6.11 13.82
C ASP A 11 -10.22 4.81 13.36
N PHE A 12 -11.22 4.35 14.13
CA PHE A 12 -11.97 3.14 13.82
C PHE A 12 -12.69 3.24 12.46
N ARG A 13 -12.89 4.47 11.96
CA ARG A 13 -13.52 4.79 10.67
C ARG A 13 -12.62 4.54 9.46
N PHE A 14 -11.32 4.33 9.63
CA PHE A 14 -10.47 4.07 8.46
C PHE A 14 -10.86 2.76 7.76
N PRO A 15 -10.79 2.71 6.43
CA PRO A 15 -10.91 1.47 5.68
C PRO A 15 -9.92 0.40 6.15
N GLN A 16 -10.27 -0.87 5.97
CA GLN A 16 -9.44 -1.98 6.41
C GLN A 16 -8.05 -1.96 5.76
N THR A 17 -7.96 -1.59 4.48
CA THR A 17 -6.66 -1.49 3.77
C THR A 17 -5.71 -0.52 4.45
N PHE A 18 -6.20 0.61 4.98
CA PHE A 18 -5.35 1.58 5.68
C PHE A 18 -4.89 1.03 7.02
N LYS A 19 -5.80 0.41 7.77
CA LYS A 19 -5.49 -0.24 9.06
C LYS A 19 -4.41 -1.31 8.87
N ASP A 20 -4.51 -2.10 7.81
CA ASP A 20 -3.54 -3.15 7.50
C ASP A 20 -2.21 -2.57 7.03
N ALA A 21 -2.21 -1.52 6.19
CA ALA A 21 -0.99 -0.85 5.75
C ALA A 21 -0.21 -0.24 6.94
N ILE A 22 -0.91 0.37 7.88
CA ILE A 22 -0.31 0.90 9.13
C ILE A 22 0.28 -0.25 9.96
N LYS A 23 -0.48 -1.32 10.19
CA LYS A 23 -0.01 -2.49 10.94
C LYS A 23 1.23 -3.11 10.30
N PHE A 24 1.22 -3.25 8.97
CA PHE A 24 2.32 -3.80 8.20
C PHE A 24 3.58 -2.93 8.32
N SER A 25 3.46 -1.63 8.08
CA SER A 25 4.57 -0.67 8.16
C SER A 25 5.20 -0.65 9.56
N ARG A 26 4.37 -0.67 10.61
CA ARG A 26 4.85 -0.73 12.01
C ARG A 26 5.59 -2.02 12.33
N ARG A 27 5.18 -3.17 11.77
CA ARG A 27 5.89 -4.44 11.93
C ARG A 27 7.28 -4.41 11.29
N LEU A 28 7.44 -3.67 10.20
CA LEU A 28 8.73 -3.42 9.56
C LEU A 28 9.54 -2.28 10.19
N SER A 29 9.07 -1.73 11.33
CA SER A 29 9.67 -0.55 11.97
C SER A 29 9.75 0.70 11.08
N ILE A 30 8.92 0.77 10.02
CA ILE A 30 8.77 1.94 9.17
C ILE A 30 7.77 2.88 9.85
N ARG A 31 8.23 4.09 10.19
CA ARG A 31 7.43 5.08 10.94
C ARG A 31 6.53 5.94 10.08
N HIS A 32 6.90 6.14 8.81
CA HIS A 32 6.19 7.02 7.89
C HIS A 32 5.46 6.18 6.85
N LEU A 33 4.19 6.49 6.65
CA LEU A 33 3.34 5.87 5.65
C LEU A 33 2.65 7.00 4.88
N TRP A 34 2.78 6.96 3.56
CA TRP A 34 2.11 7.90 2.68
C TRP A 34 0.93 7.18 2.00
N ILE A 35 -0.25 7.79 2.09
CA ILE A 35 -1.48 7.36 1.42
C ILE A 35 -2.07 8.64 0.84
N ASP A 36 -2.24 8.72 -0.47
CA ASP A 36 -2.77 9.88 -1.20
C ASP A 36 -4.03 10.48 -0.53
N ALA A 37 -5.00 9.63 -0.18
CA ALA A 37 -6.25 10.00 0.47
C ALA A 37 -6.09 10.57 1.90
N LEU A 38 -4.92 10.43 2.52
CA LEU A 38 -4.60 10.97 3.85
C LEU A 38 -3.59 12.12 3.80
N CYS A 39 -2.68 12.10 2.82
CA CYS A 39 -1.54 13.01 2.75
C CYS A 39 -1.77 14.21 1.82
N ILE A 40 -2.77 14.15 0.95
CA ILE A 40 -3.15 15.23 0.03
C ILE A 40 -4.46 15.86 0.54
N LEU A 41 -4.53 17.19 0.60
CA LEU A 41 -5.80 17.87 0.91
C LEU A 41 -6.78 17.71 -0.25
N GLN A 42 -7.83 16.91 -0.03
CA GLN A 42 -8.82 16.60 -1.07
C GLN A 42 -9.69 17.81 -1.46
N ASP A 43 -9.87 18.77 -0.56
CA ASP A 43 -10.70 19.97 -0.79
C ASP A 43 -9.93 21.13 -1.47
N SER A 44 -8.65 20.92 -1.81
CA SER A 44 -7.78 21.95 -2.39
C SER A 44 -7.19 21.47 -3.72
N THR A 45 -7.65 22.05 -4.82
CA THR A 45 -7.12 21.77 -6.16
C THR A 45 -5.64 22.12 -6.28
N ASP A 46 -5.21 23.23 -5.68
CA ASP A 46 -3.82 23.69 -5.72
C ASP A 46 -2.89 22.73 -4.96
N ASP A 47 -3.37 22.17 -3.84
CA ASP A 47 -2.62 21.17 -3.07
C ASP A 47 -2.56 19.84 -3.84
N TRP A 48 -3.69 19.43 -4.41
CA TRP A 48 -3.78 18.24 -5.24
C TRP A 48 -2.82 18.30 -6.43
N ASP A 49 -2.80 19.39 -7.20
CA ASP A 49 -1.91 19.52 -8.36
C ASP A 49 -0.44 19.44 -7.96
N ARG A 50 -0.07 20.08 -6.85
CA ARG A 50 1.29 20.03 -6.32
C ARG A 50 1.68 18.61 -5.91
N GLU A 51 0.89 17.97 -5.07
CA GLU A 51 1.21 16.64 -4.54
C GLU A 51 1.11 15.55 -5.63
N ALA A 52 0.15 15.66 -6.56
CA ALA A 52 0.01 14.76 -7.69
C ALA A 52 1.23 14.82 -8.63
N SER A 53 1.80 16.02 -8.83
CA SER A 53 3.03 16.18 -9.62
C SER A 53 4.24 15.47 -8.98
N ALA A 54 4.28 15.40 -7.65
CA ALA A 54 5.34 14.75 -6.88
C ALA A 54 5.10 13.24 -6.67
N MET A 55 3.93 12.71 -7.03
CA MET A 55 3.52 11.34 -6.74
C MET A 55 4.51 10.30 -7.30
N ALA A 56 5.04 10.52 -8.51
CA ALA A 56 6.07 9.66 -9.10
C ALA A 56 7.35 9.61 -8.26
N GLU A 57 7.78 10.75 -7.71
CA GLU A 57 8.94 10.83 -6.83
C GLU A 57 8.69 10.14 -5.48
N VAL A 58 7.49 10.29 -4.93
CA VAL A 58 7.09 9.62 -3.68
C VAL A 58 7.18 8.10 -3.83
N TYR A 59 6.63 7.54 -4.91
CA TYR A 59 6.74 6.10 -5.18
C TYR A 59 8.19 5.67 -5.41
N ALA A 60 8.94 6.41 -6.24
CA ALA A 60 10.33 6.08 -6.58
C ALA A 60 11.28 6.12 -5.37
N ASN A 61 11.03 7.02 -4.41
CA ASN A 61 11.87 7.19 -3.22
C ASN A 61 11.30 6.49 -1.97
N SER A 62 10.23 5.70 -2.12
CA SER A 62 9.66 4.92 -1.01
C SER A 62 10.60 3.76 -0.63
N HIS A 63 10.68 3.44 0.66
CA HIS A 63 11.35 2.20 1.10
C HIS A 63 10.66 0.94 0.56
N LEU A 64 9.35 1.04 0.34
CA LEU A 64 8.44 -0.03 -0.02
C LEU A 64 7.14 0.62 -0.52
N THR A 65 6.57 0.06 -1.58
CA THR A 65 5.20 0.36 -2.02
C THR A 65 4.29 -0.84 -1.74
N LEU A 66 3.19 -0.61 -1.01
CA LEU A 66 2.16 -1.63 -0.76
C LEU A 66 1.05 -1.53 -1.80
N ALA A 67 0.82 -2.61 -2.55
CA ALA A 67 -0.25 -2.69 -3.54
C ALA A 67 -1.30 -3.76 -3.14
N ALA A 68 -2.53 -3.32 -2.88
CA ALA A 68 -3.65 -4.18 -2.49
C ALA A 68 -4.33 -4.86 -3.70
N THR A 69 -3.56 -5.45 -4.63
CA THR A 69 -4.07 -5.91 -5.93
C THR A 69 -5.10 -7.06 -5.84
N GLY A 70 -5.13 -7.78 -4.72
CA GLY A 70 -6.12 -8.82 -4.44
C GLY A 70 -7.42 -8.33 -3.78
N ALA A 71 -7.54 -7.03 -3.49
CA ALA A 71 -8.71 -6.43 -2.88
C ALA A 71 -9.57 -5.73 -3.93
N SER A 72 -10.88 -5.99 -3.95
CA SER A 72 -11.80 -5.32 -4.88
C SER A 72 -12.23 -3.93 -4.41
N CYS A 73 -12.00 -3.58 -3.15
CA CYS A 73 -12.20 -2.23 -2.63
C CYS A 73 -11.35 -1.97 -1.37
N VAL A 74 -11.24 -0.71 -0.97
CA VAL A 74 -10.42 -0.27 0.18
C VAL A 74 -10.87 -0.83 1.55
N SER A 75 -12.09 -1.35 1.63
CA SER A 75 -12.63 -1.98 2.85
C SER A 75 -12.24 -3.46 2.99
N HIS A 76 -11.66 -4.08 1.97
CA HIS A 76 -11.32 -5.50 1.97
C HIS A 76 -10.04 -5.82 2.75
N GLY A 77 -9.06 -4.91 2.78
CA GLY A 77 -7.81 -5.10 3.52
C GLY A 77 -6.62 -5.53 2.66
N LEU A 78 -5.47 -5.75 3.29
CA LEU A 78 -4.26 -6.25 2.60
C LEU A 78 -4.12 -7.78 2.70
N PHE A 79 -4.74 -8.39 3.72
CA PHE A 79 -4.53 -9.80 4.04
C PHE A 79 -5.75 -10.62 3.65
N HIS A 80 -5.82 -11.02 2.37
CA HIS A 80 -6.79 -12.02 1.92
C HIS A 80 -6.17 -13.40 1.89
N THR A 81 -6.87 -14.36 2.46
CA THR A 81 -6.60 -15.78 2.23
C THR A 81 -7.08 -16.10 0.83
N VAL A 82 -6.23 -15.85 -0.16
CA VAL A 82 -6.42 -16.42 -1.49
C VAL A 82 -6.42 -17.94 -1.28
N GLY A 83 -7.48 -18.63 -1.74
CA GLY A 83 -7.54 -20.08 -1.73
C GLY A 83 -6.23 -20.63 -2.30
N ARG A 84 -5.74 -21.74 -1.76
CA ARG A 84 -4.42 -22.32 -2.09
C ARG A 84 -4.15 -22.48 -3.61
N ASP A 85 -5.19 -22.39 -4.43
CA ASP A 85 -5.19 -22.65 -5.86
C ASP A 85 -4.79 -21.43 -6.74
N ASP A 86 -4.98 -20.17 -6.30
CA ASP A 86 -4.61 -18.99 -7.13
C ASP A 86 -3.21 -18.43 -6.82
N ALA A 87 -2.47 -19.05 -5.91
CA ALA A 87 -1.07 -18.76 -5.67
C ALA A 87 -0.21 -19.76 -6.45
N GLN A 88 -0.31 -19.77 -7.78
CA GLN A 88 0.75 -20.37 -8.59
C GLN A 88 2.03 -19.56 -8.32
N ARG A 89 2.92 -20.17 -7.54
CA ARG A 89 4.20 -19.65 -7.09
C ARG A 89 5.24 -20.13 -8.09
N GLU A 90 5.76 -19.24 -8.91
CA GLU A 90 7.03 -19.50 -9.57
C GLU A 90 8.14 -18.94 -8.67
N VAL A 91 8.97 -19.84 -8.17
CA VAL A 91 10.17 -19.50 -7.40
C VAL A 91 11.32 -19.43 -8.38
N PHE A 92 11.85 -18.24 -8.60
CA PHE A 92 13.10 -18.07 -9.32
C PHE A 92 14.22 -18.03 -8.28
N SER A 93 15.00 -19.11 -8.21
CA SER A 93 16.23 -19.15 -7.42
C SER A 93 17.36 -18.53 -8.24
N SER A 94 17.86 -17.38 -7.79
CA SER A 94 19.20 -16.92 -8.13
C SER A 94 20.06 -17.07 -6.87
N ASP A 95 21.35 -17.37 -7.02
CA ASP A 95 22.30 -17.91 -6.02
C ASP A 95 22.39 -17.18 -4.65
N MET A 96 21.66 -16.08 -4.47
CA MET A 96 21.67 -15.25 -3.25
C MET A 96 20.29 -14.92 -2.67
N HIS A 97 19.16 -15.10 -3.37
CA HIS A 97 17.82 -14.78 -2.84
C HIS A 97 16.69 -15.59 -3.50
N GLU A 98 15.76 -16.09 -2.68
CA GLU A 98 14.49 -16.65 -3.17
C GLU A 98 13.57 -15.51 -3.63
N ILE A 99 13.35 -15.41 -4.94
CA ILE A 99 12.42 -14.44 -5.51
C ILE A 99 11.06 -15.14 -5.71
N TYR A 100 10.05 -14.62 -5.03
CA TYR A 100 8.67 -15.07 -5.13
C TYR A 100 7.93 -14.21 -6.15
N VAL A 101 7.54 -14.78 -7.29
CA VAL A 101 6.74 -14.10 -8.31
C VAL A 101 5.32 -14.66 -8.31
N ARG A 102 4.31 -13.79 -8.26
CA ARG A 102 2.92 -14.16 -8.58
C ARG A 102 2.76 -14.11 -10.08
N GLN A 103 2.32 -15.22 -10.68
CA GLN A 103 1.87 -15.20 -12.05
C GLN A 103 0.70 -14.22 -12.19
N PHE A 104 0.78 -13.33 -13.18
CA PHE A 104 -0.23 -12.31 -13.44
C PHE A 104 -1.61 -12.99 -13.59
N PRO A 105 -2.69 -12.49 -12.96
CA PRO A 105 -4.02 -13.04 -13.18
C PRO A 105 -4.34 -12.95 -14.68
N ARG A 106 -4.82 -14.04 -15.30
CA ARG A 106 -5.15 -14.10 -16.75
C ARG A 106 -6.08 -12.97 -17.23
N GLN A 107 -6.77 -12.32 -16.31
CA GLN A 107 -7.65 -11.17 -16.53
C GLN A 107 -6.92 -9.94 -17.12
N PHE A 108 -5.58 -9.90 -17.06
CA PHE A 108 -4.75 -8.81 -17.56
C PHE A 108 -3.87 -9.20 -18.77
N GLU A 109 -4.05 -10.40 -19.35
CA GLU A 109 -3.25 -10.85 -20.53
C GLU A 109 -3.59 -10.10 -21.84
N HIS A 110 -4.56 -9.19 -21.82
CA HIS A 110 -5.06 -8.48 -23.01
C HIS A 110 -5.12 -6.95 -22.87
N LEU A 111 -4.36 -6.38 -21.94
CA LEU A 111 -4.15 -4.92 -21.84
C LEU A 111 -2.83 -4.51 -22.50
#